data_AF-A0A8H6XN13-F1
#
_entry.id   AF-A0A8H6XN13-F1
#
_cell.length_a   1.000
_cell.length_b   1.000
_cell.length_c   1.000
_cell.angle_alpha   90.00
_cell.angle_beta   90.00
_cell.angle_gamma   90.00
#
_symmetry.space_group_name_H-M   'P 1'
#
loop_
_entity.id
_entity.type
_entity.pdbx_description
1 polymer ?
#
loop_
_entity_poly.entity_id
_entity_poly.type
_entity_poly.pdbx_seq_one_letter_code
_entity_poly.pdbx_strand_id
1 'polypeptide(L)'
;MQSLAASLREQYQKLGELTDLEAGLKMYQGALDLTPEGSPDRAGRLLNLGKSLRDRYRKLGALKDLEGALERKQDAVDLMQEGHPDRACYLQSISVSFIVIGEGGICKI
;
A
#
# COMPACT_ATOMS: atom_id res chain seq x y z
N MET A 1 8.49 35.22 -9.03
CA MET A 1 8.50 34.83 -7.60
C MET A 1 7.30 33.95 -7.21
N GLN A 2 6.07 34.25 -7.64
CA GLN A 2 4.88 33.46 -7.25
C GLN A 2 4.94 31.99 -7.71
N SER A 3 5.43 31.71 -8.92
CA SER A 3 5.53 30.33 -9.43
C SER A 3 6.57 29.48 -8.69
N LEU A 4 7.70 30.08 -8.28
CA LEU A 4 8.74 29.36 -7.54
C LEU A 4 8.28 29.00 -6.12
N ALA A 5 7.58 29.91 -5.44
CA ALA A 5 7.00 29.65 -4.12
C ALA A 5 5.94 28.54 -4.17
N ALA A 6 5.11 28.50 -5.22
CA ALA A 6 4.15 27.42 -5.44
C ALA A 6 4.85 26.07 -5.66
N SER A 7 5.88 26.03 -6.52
CA SER A 7 6.66 24.81 -6.77
C SER A 7 7.39 24.31 -5.53
N LEU A 8 7.98 25.20 -4.73
CA LEU A 8 8.63 24.85 -3.47
C LEU A 8 7.63 24.29 -2.45
N ARG A 9 6.45 24.90 -2.31
CA ARG A 9 5.40 24.40 -1.42
C ARG A 9 4.94 23.00 -1.81
N GLU A 10 4.74 22.77 -3.10
CA GLU A 10 4.33 21.47 -3.62
C GLU A 10 5.41 20.41 -3.39
N GLN A 11 6.69 20.78 -3.54
CA GLN A 11 7.82 19.89 -3.29
C GLN A 11 7.95 19.56 -1.79
N TYR A 12 7.77 20.54 -0.90
CA TYR A 12 7.73 20.33 0.54
C TYR A 12 6.57 19.44 0.98
N GLN A 13 5.37 19.62 0.41
CA GLN A 13 4.24 18.75 0.70
C GLN A 13 4.51 17.31 0.24
N LYS A 14 5.02 17.12 -0.99
CA LYS A 14 5.39 15.80 -1.49
C LYS A 14 6.45 15.13 -0.61
N LEU A 15 7.44 15.87 -0.13
CA LEU A 15 8.49 15.33 0.73
C LEU A 15 7.98 14.98 2.13
N GLY A 16 7.12 15.81 2.72
CA GLY A 16 6.46 15.55 3.99
C GLY A 16 5.58 14.30 3.92
N GLU A 17 4.69 14.24 2.93
CA GLU A 17 3.84 13.06 2.70
C GLU A 17 4.65 11.79 2.47
N LEU A 18 5.79 11.88 1.75
CA LEU A 18 6.68 10.74 1.53
C LEU A 18 7.30 10.26 2.85
N THR A 19 7.76 11.19 3.68
CA THR A 19 8.36 10.89 4.98
C THR A 19 7.35 10.23 5.91
N ASP A 20 6.11 10.74 5.94
CA ASP A 20 5.01 10.15 6.71
C ASP A 20 4.63 8.74 6.20
N LEU A 21 4.63 8.54 4.87
CA LEU A 21 4.40 7.24 4.25
C LEU A 21 5.50 6.23 4.62
N GLU A 22 6.78 6.61 4.58
CA GLU A 22 7.89 5.73 4.96
C GLU A 22 7.87 5.39 6.45
N ALA A 23 7.50 6.35 7.31
CA ALA A 23 7.29 6.09 8.74
C ALA A 23 6.14 5.10 8.96
N GLY A 24 5.02 5.28 8.26
CA GLY A 24 3.88 4.36 8.29
C GLY A 24 4.25 2.94 7.86
N LEU A 25 5.02 2.79 6.79
CA LEU A 25 5.51 1.49 6.32
C LEU A 25 6.36 0.78 7.38
N LYS A 26 7.29 1.48 8.03
CA LYS A 26 8.10 0.92 9.12
C LYS A 26 7.24 0.49 10.31
N MET A 27 6.25 1.30 10.67
CA MET A 27 5.33 0.99 11.77
C MET A 27 4.49 -0.26 11.48
N TYR A 28 3.92 -0.37 10.27
CA TYR A 28 3.17 -1.56 9.88
C TYR A 28 4.07 -2.80 9.79
N GLN A 29 5.29 -2.67 9.29
CA GLN A 29 6.24 -3.79 9.23
C GLN A 29 6.68 -4.25 10.63
N GLY A 30 6.95 -3.33 11.56
CA GLY A 30 7.24 -3.66 12.95
C GLY A 30 6.05 -4.29 13.66
N ALA A 31 4.84 -3.81 13.37
CA ALA A 31 3.64 -4.42 13.91
C ALA A 31 3.39 -5.84 13.37
N LEU A 32 3.77 -6.13 12.13
CA LEU A 32 3.72 -7.49 11.57
C LEU A 32 4.75 -8.42 12.22
N ASP A 33 5.94 -7.92 12.54
CA ASP A 33 6.95 -8.70 13.26
C ASP A 33 6.46 -9.15 14.64
N LEU A 34 5.67 -8.28 15.30
CA LEU A 34 5.09 -8.54 16.62
C LEU A 34 3.77 -9.32 16.59
N THR A 35 3.12 -9.45 15.43
CA THR A 35 1.80 -10.10 15.33
C THR A 35 1.98 -11.57 14.92
N PRO A 36 1.57 -12.55 15.72
CA PRO A 36 1.69 -13.97 15.37
C PRO A 36 0.88 -14.31 14.09
N GLU A 37 1.38 -15.28 13.33
CA GLU A 37 0.90 -15.60 11.98
C GLU A 37 -0.60 -15.94 11.91
N GLY A 38 -1.16 -16.57 12.95
CA GLY A 38 -2.57 -16.92 13.02
C GLY A 38 -3.53 -15.83 13.51
N SER A 39 -3.06 -14.60 13.75
CA SER A 39 -3.93 -13.54 14.26
C SER A 39 -4.73 -12.85 13.14
N PRO A 40 -6.06 -12.66 13.30
CA PRO A 40 -6.88 -11.94 12.32
C PRO A 40 -6.42 -10.47 12.14
N ASP A 41 -5.79 -9.87 13.15
CA ASP A 41 -5.18 -8.54 13.05
C ASP A 41 -4.02 -8.47 12.04
N ARG A 42 -3.36 -9.60 11.76
CA ARG A 42 -2.23 -9.66 10.82
C ARG A 42 -2.66 -9.30 9.40
N ALA A 43 -3.80 -9.80 8.97
CA ALA A 43 -4.35 -9.51 7.64
C ALA A 43 -4.73 -8.02 7.49
N GLY A 44 -5.29 -7.40 8.54
CA GLY A 44 -5.57 -5.96 8.56
C GLY A 44 -4.30 -5.11 8.45
N ARG A 45 -3.23 -5.50 9.15
CA ARG A 45 -1.92 -4.82 9.07
C ARG A 45 -1.27 -4.97 7.69
N LEU A 46 -1.32 -6.15 7.09
CA LEU A 46 -0.82 -6.41 5.74
C LEU A 46 -1.58 -5.58 4.68
N LEU A 47 -2.91 -5.48 4.79
CA LEU A 47 -3.71 -4.64 3.90
C LEU A 47 -3.31 -3.16 3.99
N ASN A 48 -3.13 -2.64 5.20
CA ASN A 48 -2.73 -1.25 5.40
C ASN A 48 -1.33 -0.99 4.85
N LEU A 49 -0.39 -1.92 5.03
CA LEU A 49 0.94 -1.85 4.43
C LEU A 49 0.86 -1.82 2.90
N GLY A 50 0.03 -2.68 2.29
CA GLY A 50 -0.20 -2.67 0.84
C GLY A 50 -0.93 -1.42 0.33
N LYS A 51 -1.74 -0.74 1.15
CA LYS A 51 -2.32 0.57 0.80
C LYS A 51 -1.25 1.66 0.79
N SER A 52 -0.41 1.72 1.83
CA SER A 52 0.70 2.66 1.92
C SER A 52 1.71 2.51 0.79
N LEU A 53 2.04 1.27 0.38
CA LEU A 53 2.92 1.00 -0.76
C LEU A 53 2.30 1.47 -2.10
N ARG A 54 0.99 1.28 -2.30
CA ARG A 54 0.29 1.81 -3.48
C ARG A 54 0.29 3.34 -3.51
N ASP A 55 0.08 3.99 -2.36
CA ASP A 55 0.10 5.45 -2.28
C ASP A 55 1.52 6.00 -2.56
N ARG A 56 2.55 5.28 -2.10
CA ARG A 56 3.95 5.55 -2.46
C ARG A 56 4.20 5.39 -3.96
N TYR A 57 3.69 4.32 -4.58
CA TYR A 57 3.76 4.13 -6.04
C TYR A 57 3.11 5.29 -6.80
N ARG A 58 1.91 5.73 -6.42
CA ARG A 58 1.23 6.86 -7.07
C ARG A 58 2.03 8.16 -7.00
N LYS A 59 2.85 8.34 -5.95
CA LYS A 59 3.66 9.55 -5.73
C LYS A 59 5.04 9.48 -6.38
N LEU A 60 5.70 8.31 -6.36
CA LEU A 60 7.07 8.12 -6.85
C LEU A 60 7.17 7.41 -8.21
N GLY A 61 6.12 6.73 -8.66
CA GLY A 61 6.12 5.89 -9.87
C GLY A 61 6.99 4.62 -9.75
N ALA A 62 7.44 4.26 -8.54
CA ALA A 62 8.34 3.14 -8.34
C ALA A 62 7.59 1.80 -8.39
N LEU A 63 7.68 1.10 -9.53
CA LEU A 63 7.01 -0.19 -9.75
C LEU A 63 7.32 -1.24 -8.67
N LYS A 64 8.51 -1.21 -8.07
CA LYS A 64 8.88 -2.10 -6.96
C LYS A 64 7.98 -1.97 -5.73
N ASP A 65 7.51 -0.76 -5.44
CA ASP A 65 6.57 -0.54 -4.33
C ASP A 65 5.21 -1.17 -4.64
N LEU A 66 4.80 -1.17 -5.91
CA LEU A 66 3.55 -1.76 -6.35
C LEU A 66 3.57 -3.29 -6.31
N GLU A 67 4.68 -3.91 -6.72
CA GLU A 67 4.88 -5.37 -6.60
C GLU A 67 4.85 -5.81 -5.13
N GLY A 68 5.58 -5.09 -4.26
CA GLY A 68 5.53 -5.33 -2.81
C GLY A 68 4.15 -5.11 -2.20
N ALA A 69 3.36 -4.15 -2.71
CA ALA A 69 1.99 -3.93 -2.26
C ALA A 69 1.08 -5.13 -2.56
N LEU A 70 1.32 -5.80 -3.70
CA LEU A 70 0.53 -6.92 -4.14
C LEU A 70 0.86 -8.18 -3.33
N GLU A 71 2.15 -8.50 -3.18
CA GLU A 71 2.62 -9.63 -2.38
C GLU A 71 2.01 -9.60 -0.98
N ARG A 72 2.07 -8.45 -0.30
CA ARG A 72 1.55 -8.31 1.06
C ARG A 72 0.03 -8.38 1.15
N LYS A 73 -0.69 -7.96 0.10
CA LYS A 73 -2.15 -8.15 0.05
C LYS A 73 -2.53 -9.59 -0.26
N GLN A 74 -1.72 -10.30 -1.04
CA GLN A 74 -1.90 -11.72 -1.31
C GLN A 74 -1.70 -12.53 -0.04
N ASP A 75 -0.61 -12.29 0.71
CA ASP A 75 -0.37 -12.88 2.03
C ASP A 75 -1.56 -12.66 2.98
N ALA A 76 -2.18 -11.47 2.96
CA ALA A 76 -3.33 -11.16 3.79
C ALA A 76 -4.56 -12.02 3.43
N VAL A 77 -4.74 -12.37 2.16
CA VAL A 77 -5.83 -13.21 1.66
C VAL A 77 -5.56 -14.69 1.93
N ASP A 78 -4.31 -15.13 1.80
CA ASP A 78 -3.89 -16.51 2.09
C ASP A 78 -4.00 -16.83 3.59
N LEU A 79 -3.75 -15.84 4.46
CA LEU A 79 -3.95 -15.97 5.90
C LEU A 79 -5.42 -16.06 6.33
N MET A 80 -6.37 -15.62 5.50
CA MET A 80 -7.79 -15.72 5.82
C MET A 80 -8.39 -17.03 5.32
N GLN A 81 -8.84 -17.89 6.25
CA GLN A 81 -9.60 -19.11 5.94
C GLN A 81 -10.79 -18.80 5.00
N GLU A 82 -11.04 -19.68 4.03
CA GLU A 82 -12.20 -19.61 3.12
C GLU A 82 -13.50 -19.51 3.94
N GLY A 83 -14.16 -18.35 3.86
CA GLY A 83 -15.42 -18.08 4.58
C GLY A 83 -15.39 -16.86 5.51
N HIS A 84 -14.25 -16.20 5.71
CA HIS A 84 -14.20 -14.99 6.54
C HIS A 84 -15.02 -13.86 5.91
N PRO A 85 -15.98 -13.24 6.65
CA PRO A 85 -16.91 -12.24 6.10
C PRO A 85 -16.20 -11.01 5.50
N ASP A 86 -15.04 -10.65 6.05
CA ASP A 86 -14.25 -9.54 5.52
C ASP A 86 -13.48 -9.86 4.22
N ARG A 87 -13.35 -11.12 3.80
CA ARG A 87 -12.56 -11.51 2.60
C ARG A 87 -13.00 -10.74 1.36
N ALA A 88 -14.29 -10.44 1.22
CA ALA A 88 -14.82 -9.63 0.12
C ALA A 88 -14.27 -8.18 0.13
N CYS A 89 -14.12 -7.56 1.31
CA CYS A 89 -13.56 -6.22 1.46
C CYS A 89 -12.05 -6.19 1.11
N TYR A 90 -11.32 -7.25 1.46
CA TYR A 90 -9.92 -7.42 1.11
C TYR A 90 -9.73 -7.64 -0.40
N LEU A 91 -10.55 -8.49 -1.03
CA LEU A 91 -10.54 -8.70 -2.49
C LEU A 91 -10.83 -7.41 -3.24
N GLN A 92 -11.82 -6.63 -2.80
CA GLN A 92 -12.12 -5.33 -3.40
C GLN A 92 -10.94 -4.36 -3.30
N SER A 93 -10.20 -4.37 -2.18
CA SER A 93 -9.00 -3.55 -2.00
C SER A 93 -7.83 -3.98 -2.92
N ILE A 94 -7.74 -5.27 -3.24
CA ILE A 94 -6.79 -5.81 -4.23
C ILE A 94 -7.20 -5.39 -5.64
N SER A 95 -8.48 -5.55 -6.00
CA SER A 95 -9.01 -5.16 -7.31
C SER A 95 -8.75 -3.68 -7.62
N VAL A 96 -8.94 -2.78 -6.64
CA VAL A 96 -8.62 -1.35 -6.82
C VAL A 96 -7.12 -1.12 -7.02
N SER A 97 -6.27 -1.97 -6.45
CA SER A 97 -4.82 -1.88 -6.67
C SER A 97 -4.46 -2.29 -8.09
N PHE A 98 -5.05 -3.37 -8.61
CA PHE A 98 -4.91 -3.81 -10.01
C PHE A 98 -5.45 -2.78 -11.01
N ILE A 99 -6.56 -2.09 -10.71
CA ILE A 99 -7.09 -1.01 -11.57
C ILE A 99 -6.07 0.11 -11.73
N VAL A 100 -5.39 0.50 -10.66
CA VAL A 100 -4.32 1.52 -10.71
C VAL A 100 -3.13 1.06 -11.58
N ILE A 101 -2.87 -0.25 -11.68
CA ILE A 101 -1.86 -0.81 -12.62
C ILE A 101 -2.34 -0.70 -14.07
N GLY A 102 -3.65 -0.88 -14.29
CA GLY A 102 -4.27 -0.69 -15.61
C GLY A 102 -4.12 0.73 -16.15
N GLU A 103 -4.16 1.73 -15.27
CA GLU A 103 -3.87 3.14 -15.60
C GLU A 103 -2.36 3.44 -15.71
N GLY A 104 -1.52 2.65 -15.03
CA GLY A 104 -0.06 2.77 -15.01
C GLY A 104 0.69 1.98 -16.09
N GLY A 105 -0.01 1.32 -17.00
CA GLY A 105 0.59 0.68 -18.17
C GLY A 105 1.52 -0.49 -17.84
N ILE A 106 0.95 -1.62 -17.40
CA ILE A 106 1.41 -2.95 -17.84
C ILE A 106 0.29 -3.96 -17.65
N CYS A 107 -0.43 -4.21 -18.74
CA CYS A 107 -1.10 -5.47 -18.95
C CYS A 107 -0.02 -6.55 -19.13
N LYS A 108 -0.01 -7.58 -18.30
CA LYS A 108 0.27 -8.95 -18.72
C LYS A 108 -0.20 -9.94 -17.65
N ILE A 109 -1.31 -10.58 -18.02
CA ILE A 109 -1.75 -11.97 -17.78
C ILE A 109 -1.15 -12.71 -16.58
#